data_AF-A0A6G1PR61-F1
#
_entry.id   AF-A0A6G1PR61-F1
#
_cell.length_a   1.000
_cell.length_b   1.000
_cell.length_c   1.000
_cell.angle_alpha   90.00
_cell.angle_beta   90.00
_cell.angle_gamma   90.00
#
_symmetry.space_group_name_H-M   'P 1'
#
loop_
_entity.id
_entity.type
_entity.pdbx_description
1 polymer ?
#
loop_
_entity_poly.entity_id
_entity_poly.type
_entity_poly.pdbx_seq_one_letter_code
_entity_poly.pdbx_strand_id
1 'polypeptide(L)'
;MQSLYTNRAQAYIKMGKYVEAISDCEWALKCNDKCIKAYVHMGKAYLELKQYHESRNCFKKVVEIEPGKEKMVKEYLTQVDLEEERESQEINARKEFDKGEGKAITVPQLLEKLSKPCQMPFYYCGGLEILTQAISDCTTGQTLFRLNNGFSIISSNDTVRSSLLQKTKDPNSQELCVSVLKLWRVICCGNDENQKILMTCPVFRQSIVHLVTMENVAVQQECLALLCLYSKMPHGRRLAIDNLNVQILVRNLMTYTSKSKKQKNTVGNILENFAAENRT
;
A
#
# COMPACT_ATOMS: atom_id res chain seq x y z
N MET A 1 1.93 42.16 2.05
CA MET A 1 1.95 41.24 3.20
C MET A 1 1.21 39.93 2.95
N GLN A 2 0.01 39.92 2.35
CA GLN A 2 -0.73 38.66 2.05
C GLN A 2 0.09 37.61 1.26
N SER A 3 0.95 38.04 0.33
CA SER A 3 1.72 37.16 -0.55
C SER A 3 2.75 36.31 0.21
N LEU A 4 3.32 36.83 1.30
CA LEU A 4 4.25 36.10 2.15
C LEU A 4 3.54 34.95 2.86
N TYR A 5 2.36 35.24 3.42
CA TYR A 5 1.52 34.24 4.07
C TYR A 5 1.04 33.17 3.09
N THR A 6 0.58 33.52 1.89
CA THR A 6 0.15 32.51 0.90
C THR A 6 1.31 31.64 0.41
N ASN A 7 2.51 32.21 0.24
CA ASN A 7 3.69 31.45 -0.18
C ASN A 7 4.15 30.50 0.92
N ARG A 8 4.11 30.93 2.19
CA ARG A 8 4.46 30.08 3.34
C ARG A 8 3.42 28.99 3.57
N ALA A 9 2.13 29.28 3.44
CA ALA A 9 1.07 28.28 3.46
C ALA A 9 1.28 27.20 2.40
N GLN A 10 1.63 27.58 1.16
CA GLN A 10 1.92 26.62 0.11
C GLN A 10 3.12 25.74 0.45
N ALA A 11 4.17 26.30 1.08
CA ALA A 11 5.32 25.52 1.54
C ALA A 11 4.91 24.53 2.65
N TYR A 12 4.08 24.96 3.60
CA TYR A 12 3.57 24.09 4.66
C TYR A 12 2.71 22.94 4.12
N ILE A 13 1.85 23.18 3.13
CA ILE A 13 1.09 22.11 2.46
C ILE A 13 2.04 21.07 1.87
N LYS A 14 3.11 21.50 1.17
CA LYS A 14 4.11 20.57 0.62
C LYS A 14 4.89 19.80 1.69
N MET A 15 4.95 20.32 2.91
CA MET A 15 5.59 19.68 4.07
C MET A 15 4.61 18.84 4.90
N GLY A 16 3.33 18.74 4.51
CA GLY A 16 2.29 18.03 5.29
C GLY A 16 1.83 18.77 6.55
N LYS A 17 2.17 20.06 6.70
CA LYS A 17 1.84 20.90 7.86
C LYS A 17 0.56 21.69 7.62
N TYR A 18 -0.56 20.98 7.59
CA TYR A 18 -1.83 21.55 7.11
C TYR A 18 -2.46 22.57 8.06
N VAL A 19 -2.33 22.37 9.38
CA VAL A 19 -2.87 23.30 10.38
C VAL A 19 -2.14 24.65 10.34
N GLU A 20 -0.81 24.63 10.22
CA GLU A 20 -0.01 25.84 10.05
C GLU A 20 -0.29 26.52 8.71
N ALA A 21 -0.53 25.75 7.65
CA ALA A 21 -0.95 26.30 6.37
C ALA A 21 -2.30 27.03 6.44
N ILE A 22 -3.27 26.49 7.18
CA ILE A 22 -4.58 27.13 7.40
C ILE A 22 -4.40 28.44 8.16
N SER A 23 -3.62 28.44 9.26
CA SER A 23 -3.35 29.67 10.03
C SER A 23 -2.74 30.77 9.15
N ASP A 24 -1.79 30.42 8.29
CA ASP A 24 -1.22 31.38 7.34
C ASP A 24 -2.25 31.87 6.31
N CYS A 25 -3.14 31.00 5.83
CA CYS A 25 -4.21 31.42 4.93
C CYS A 25 -5.19 32.38 5.63
N GLU A 26 -5.53 32.16 6.90
CA GLU A 26 -6.36 33.08 7.69
C GLU A 26 -5.69 34.45 7.86
N TRP A 27 -4.38 34.49 8.12
CA TRP A 27 -3.63 35.76 8.16
C TRP A 27 -3.59 36.46 6.80
N ALA A 28 -3.46 35.70 5.70
CA ALA A 28 -3.56 36.26 4.35
C ALA A 28 -4.95 36.86 4.10
N LEU A 29 -6.01 36.22 4.57
CA LEU A 29 -7.40 36.68 4.44
C LEU A 29 -7.70 37.90 5.32
N LYS A 30 -7.08 38.03 6.50
CA LYS A 30 -7.13 39.26 7.30
C LYS A 30 -6.49 40.45 6.60
N CYS A 31 -5.46 40.20 5.78
CA CYS A 31 -4.84 41.24 4.96
C CYS A 31 -5.66 41.59 3.71
N ASN A 32 -6.35 40.59 3.12
CA ASN A 32 -7.21 40.74 1.95
C ASN A 32 -8.22 39.59 1.91
N ASP A 33 -9.46 39.94 2.22
CA ASP A 33 -10.60 39.03 2.28
C ASP A 33 -10.97 38.41 0.92
N LYS A 34 -10.50 38.99 -0.19
CA LYS A 34 -10.70 38.49 -1.56
C LYS A 34 -9.49 37.74 -2.11
N CYS A 35 -8.57 37.29 -1.26
CA CYS A 35 -7.37 36.58 -1.70
C CYS A 35 -7.68 35.14 -2.17
N ILE A 36 -7.86 34.96 -3.49
CA ILE A 36 -8.16 33.65 -4.09
C ILE A 36 -7.10 32.58 -3.76
N LYS A 37 -5.81 32.95 -3.75
CA LYS A 37 -4.74 31.99 -3.43
C LYS A 37 -4.87 31.46 -2.00
N ALA A 38 -5.25 32.31 -1.04
CA ALA A 38 -5.47 31.90 0.34
C ALA A 38 -6.62 30.89 0.42
N TYR A 39 -7.77 31.17 -0.21
CA TYR A 39 -8.88 30.22 -0.26
C TYR A 39 -8.53 28.89 -0.93
N VAL A 40 -7.77 28.91 -2.03
CA VAL A 40 -7.34 27.68 -2.71
C VAL A 40 -6.39 26.85 -1.84
N HIS A 41 -5.42 27.49 -1.18
CA HIS A 41 -4.49 26.79 -0.30
C HIS A 41 -5.18 26.26 0.96
N MET A 42 -6.08 27.05 1.55
CA MET A 42 -6.88 26.66 2.70
C MET A 42 -7.81 25.49 2.36
N GLY A 43 -8.49 25.52 1.21
CA GLY A 43 -9.33 24.42 0.74
C GLY A 43 -8.55 23.12 0.53
N LYS A 44 -7.33 23.20 -0.01
CA LYS A 44 -6.42 22.05 -0.13
C LYS A 44 -5.97 21.53 1.24
N ALA A 45 -5.59 22.41 2.16
CA ALA A 45 -5.18 22.00 3.50
C ALA A 45 -6.34 21.33 4.27
N TYR A 46 -7.56 21.84 4.15
CA TYR A 46 -8.75 21.21 4.72
C TYR A 46 -9.07 19.86 4.07
N LEU A 47 -8.90 19.72 2.75
CA LEU A 47 -9.08 18.45 2.05
C LEU A 47 -8.12 17.38 2.59
N GLU A 48 -6.84 17.73 2.76
CA GLU A 48 -5.83 16.83 3.33
C GLU A 48 -6.09 16.47 4.80
N LEU A 49 -6.72 17.37 5.56
CA LEU A 49 -7.21 17.10 6.92
C LEU A 49 -8.56 16.37 6.94
N LYS A 50 -9.09 15.97 5.79
CA LYS A 50 -10.40 15.31 5.62
C LYS A 50 -11.59 16.13 6.14
N GLN A 51 -11.41 17.45 6.21
CA GLN A 51 -12.47 18.42 6.55
C GLN A 51 -13.17 18.86 5.26
N TYR A 52 -13.99 17.96 4.71
CA TYR A 52 -14.56 18.11 3.36
C TYR A 52 -15.52 19.30 3.24
N HIS A 53 -16.31 19.56 4.29
CA HIS A 53 -17.26 20.68 4.29
C HIS A 53 -16.55 22.03 4.24
N GLU A 54 -15.53 22.22 5.08
CA GLU A 54 -14.68 23.41 5.14
C GLU A 54 -13.91 23.59 3.82
N SER A 55 -13.40 22.50 3.26
CA SER A 55 -12.74 22.47 1.95
C SER A 55 -13.65 22.99 0.83
N ARG A 56 -14.89 22.48 0.74
CA ARG A 56 -15.90 22.93 -0.25
C ARG A 56 -16.23 24.41 -0.09
N ASN A 57 -16.38 24.87 1.14
CA ASN A 57 -16.69 26.28 1.41
C ASN A 57 -15.56 27.19 0.93
N CYS A 58 -14.30 26.81 1.16
CA CYS A 58 -13.15 27.54 0.64
C CYS A 58 -13.16 27.62 -0.89
N PHE A 59 -13.43 26.52 -1.58
CA PHE A 59 -13.47 26.52 -3.05
C PHE A 59 -14.67 27.28 -3.62
N LYS A 60 -15.84 27.21 -2.99
CA LYS A 60 -17.03 28.00 -3.40
C LYS A 60 -16.78 29.50 -3.28
N LYS A 61 -16.08 29.96 -2.24
CA LYS A 61 -15.66 31.37 -2.09
C LYS A 61 -14.83 31.88 -3.27
N VAL A 62 -14.07 31.03 -3.94
CA VAL A 62 -13.30 31.42 -5.14
C VAL A 62 -14.22 31.84 -6.28
N VAL A 63 -15.35 31.16 -6.50
CA VAL A 63 -16.33 31.51 -7.54
C VAL A 63 -17.07 32.80 -7.18
N GLU A 64 -17.40 32.99 -5.91
CA GLU A 64 -18.04 34.22 -5.43
C GLU A 64 -17.15 35.46 -5.67
N ILE A 65 -15.82 35.30 -5.57
CA ILE A 65 -14.86 36.39 -5.80
C ILE A 65 -14.58 36.56 -7.30
N GLU A 66 -14.41 35.46 -8.04
CA GLU A 66 -14.08 35.47 -9.47
C GLU A 66 -14.88 34.39 -10.22
N PRO A 67 -16.05 34.76 -10.78
CA PRO A 67 -16.92 33.83 -11.51
C PRO A 67 -16.24 33.14 -12.72
N GLY A 68 -15.20 33.75 -13.30
CA GLY A 68 -14.42 33.15 -14.40
C GLY A 68 -13.65 31.87 -14.01
N LYS A 69 -13.59 31.51 -12.72
CA LYS A 69 -12.87 30.33 -12.20
C LYS A 69 -13.76 29.13 -11.91
N GLU A 70 -15.01 29.14 -12.35
CA GLU A 70 -15.96 28.03 -12.17
C GLU A 70 -15.38 26.67 -12.58
N LYS A 71 -14.70 26.59 -13.73
CA LYS A 71 -14.08 25.33 -14.19
C LYS A 71 -13.05 24.79 -13.21
N MET A 72 -12.15 25.64 -12.73
CA MET A 72 -11.11 25.29 -11.75
C MET A 72 -11.75 24.87 -10.42
N VAL A 73 -12.79 25.56 -9.97
CA VAL A 73 -13.48 25.21 -8.73
C VAL A 73 -14.25 23.90 -8.87
N LYS A 74 -14.88 23.65 -10.01
CA LYS A 74 -15.55 22.39 -10.29
C LYS A 74 -14.58 21.21 -10.20
N GLU A 75 -13.37 21.35 -10.75
CA GLU A 75 -12.31 20.33 -10.62
C GLU A 75 -11.94 20.06 -9.16
N TYR A 76 -11.78 21.10 -8.33
CA TYR A 76 -11.53 20.91 -6.90
C TYR A 76 -12.70 20.28 -6.16
N LEU A 77 -13.94 20.71 -6.41
CA LEU A 77 -15.11 20.13 -5.76
C LEU A 77 -15.27 18.66 -6.12
N THR A 78 -15.05 18.28 -7.39
CA THR A 78 -15.02 16.87 -7.80
C THR A 78 -13.92 16.09 -7.08
N GLN A 79 -12.74 16.69 -6.86
CA GLN A 79 -11.70 16.06 -6.04
C GLN A 79 -12.16 15.85 -4.58
N VAL A 80 -12.84 16.83 -3.98
CA VAL A 80 -13.40 16.68 -2.62
C VAL A 80 -14.46 15.57 -2.59
N ASP A 81 -15.39 15.55 -3.55
CA ASP A 81 -16.42 14.50 -3.67
C ASP A 81 -15.81 13.11 -3.73
N LEU A 82 -14.79 12.93 -4.58
CA LEU A 82 -14.10 11.66 -4.74
C LEU A 82 -13.37 11.24 -3.45
N GLU A 83 -12.70 12.16 -2.75
CA GLU A 83 -12.02 11.83 -1.50
C GLU A 83 -12.98 11.55 -0.33
N GLU A 84 -14.10 12.27 -0.24
CA GLU A 84 -15.15 12.02 0.76
C GLU A 84 -15.86 10.69 0.49
N GLU A 85 -16.16 10.38 -0.78
CA GLU A 85 -16.69 9.08 -1.16
C GLU A 85 -15.68 7.96 -0.86
N ARG A 86 -14.39 8.17 -1.15
CA ARG A 86 -13.31 7.23 -0.81
C ARG A 86 -13.24 6.97 0.69
N GLU A 87 -13.26 7.99 1.52
CA GLU A 87 -13.26 7.82 2.97
C GLU A 87 -14.56 7.16 3.46
N SER A 88 -15.71 7.53 2.92
CA SER A 88 -16.99 6.88 3.25
C SER A 88 -16.97 5.40 2.89
N GLN A 89 -16.44 5.05 1.72
CA GLN A 89 -16.21 3.67 1.31
C GLN A 89 -15.20 2.97 2.23
N GLU A 90 -14.14 3.65 2.66
CA GLU A 90 -13.16 3.12 3.63
C GLU A 90 -13.80 2.84 5.00
N ILE A 91 -14.58 3.80 5.52
CA ILE A 91 -15.29 3.68 6.80
C ILE A 91 -16.35 2.59 6.71
N ASN A 92 -17.10 2.50 5.61
CA ASN A 92 -18.10 1.46 5.41
C ASN A 92 -17.45 0.09 5.24
N ALA A 93 -16.33 0.00 4.53
CA ALA A 93 -15.53 -1.22 4.44
C ALA A 93 -15.05 -1.68 5.81
N ARG A 94 -14.45 -0.78 6.60
CA ARG A 94 -14.03 -1.06 7.99
C ARG A 94 -15.22 -1.48 8.84
N LYS A 95 -16.34 -0.77 8.78
CA LYS A 95 -17.57 -1.12 9.51
C LYS A 95 -18.17 -2.46 9.07
N GLU A 96 -18.21 -2.78 7.78
CA GLU A 96 -18.63 -4.11 7.30
C GLU A 96 -17.67 -5.20 7.76
N PHE A 97 -16.39 -4.86 7.88
CA PHE A 97 -15.40 -5.76 8.41
C PHE A 97 -15.63 -6.01 9.92
N ASP A 98 -15.82 -4.93 10.69
CA ASP A 98 -15.98 -4.90 12.16
C ASP A 98 -17.36 -5.34 12.65
N LYS A 99 -18.42 -5.23 11.81
CA LYS A 99 -19.79 -5.72 12.11
C LYS A 99 -19.86 -7.23 12.35
N GLY A 100 -18.75 -7.96 12.18
CA GLY A 100 -18.59 -9.29 12.75
C GLY A 100 -18.43 -9.23 14.27
N GLU A 101 -19.50 -8.92 14.98
CA GLU A 101 -19.53 -8.90 16.45
C GLU A 101 -19.15 -10.27 17.04
N GLY A 102 -18.17 -10.28 17.95
CA GLY A 102 -18.10 -11.21 19.09
C GLY A 102 -17.71 -12.68 18.87
N LYS A 103 -17.53 -13.15 17.63
CA LYS A 103 -16.97 -14.48 17.33
C LYS A 103 -15.77 -14.34 16.43
N ALA A 104 -14.66 -14.98 16.78
CA ALA A 104 -13.44 -15.04 16.00
C ALA A 104 -13.77 -15.17 14.50
N ILE A 105 -13.57 -14.10 13.73
CA ILE A 105 -13.84 -14.12 12.29
C ILE A 105 -12.86 -15.15 11.71
N THR A 106 -13.43 -16.20 11.13
CA THR A 106 -12.61 -17.33 10.66
C THR A 106 -11.93 -16.98 9.34
N VAL A 107 -10.77 -17.60 9.08
CA VAL A 107 -10.02 -17.44 7.82
C VAL A 107 -10.92 -17.56 6.56
N PRO A 108 -11.87 -18.52 6.45
CA PRO A 108 -12.78 -18.60 5.31
C PRO A 108 -13.66 -17.36 5.11
N GLN A 109 -14.22 -16.81 6.19
CA GLN A 109 -15.08 -15.62 6.12
C GLN A 109 -14.30 -14.38 5.68
N LEU A 110 -13.04 -14.28 6.11
CA LEU A 110 -12.13 -13.21 5.67
C LEU A 110 -11.80 -13.33 4.19
N LEU A 111 -11.55 -14.55 3.71
CA LEU A 111 -11.29 -14.81 2.30
C LEU A 111 -12.51 -14.50 1.42
N GLU A 112 -13.72 -14.82 1.90
CA GLU A 112 -14.97 -14.45 1.21
C GLU A 112 -15.10 -12.92 1.08
N LYS A 113 -14.85 -12.16 2.15
CA LYS A 113 -14.84 -10.69 2.09
C LYS A 113 -13.78 -10.17 1.11
N LEU A 114 -12.57 -10.72 1.16
CA LEU A 114 -11.46 -10.34 0.26
C LEU A 114 -11.67 -10.74 -1.20
N SER A 115 -12.64 -11.62 -1.49
CA SER A 115 -12.99 -11.99 -2.87
C SER A 115 -13.79 -10.93 -3.61
N LYS A 116 -14.36 -9.93 -2.93
CA LYS A 116 -15.13 -8.84 -3.55
C LYS A 116 -14.25 -8.08 -4.56
N PRO A 117 -14.64 -7.99 -5.85
CA PRO A 117 -13.88 -7.26 -6.87
C PRO A 117 -14.07 -5.74 -6.73
N CYS A 118 -13.24 -4.99 -7.45
CA CYS A 118 -13.34 -3.53 -7.62
C CYS A 118 -13.29 -2.71 -6.33
N GLN A 119 -12.65 -3.23 -5.28
CA GLN A 119 -12.42 -2.46 -4.05
C GLN A 119 -11.12 -1.66 -4.15
N MET A 120 -11.02 -0.61 -3.34
CA MET A 120 -9.84 0.24 -3.24
C MET A 120 -8.68 -0.50 -2.54
N PRO A 121 -7.40 -0.14 -2.80
CA PRO A 121 -6.25 -0.79 -2.19
C PRO A 121 -6.32 -0.90 -0.65
N PHE A 122 -6.79 0.13 0.04
CA PHE A 122 -6.93 0.14 1.51
C PHE A 122 -7.91 -0.90 2.07
N TYR A 123 -8.97 -1.23 1.31
CA TYR A 123 -9.89 -2.33 1.67
C TYR A 123 -9.11 -3.63 1.85
N TYR A 124 -8.29 -3.94 0.85
CA TYR A 124 -7.45 -5.12 0.86
C TYR A 124 -6.35 -5.00 1.91
N CYS A 125 -5.72 -3.84 2.12
CA CYS A 125 -4.72 -3.66 3.18
C CYS A 125 -5.28 -4.06 4.56
N GLY A 126 -6.40 -3.47 4.97
CA GLY A 126 -7.02 -3.77 6.27
C GLY A 126 -7.49 -5.23 6.37
N GLY A 127 -8.14 -5.75 5.33
CA GLY A 127 -8.60 -7.13 5.31
C GLY A 127 -7.45 -8.16 5.35
N LEU A 128 -6.34 -7.88 4.66
CA LEU A 128 -5.14 -8.74 4.65
C LEU A 128 -4.38 -8.67 5.97
N GLU A 129 -4.35 -7.51 6.63
CA GLU A 129 -3.75 -7.38 7.96
C GLU A 129 -4.47 -8.25 8.99
N ILE A 130 -5.80 -8.16 9.01
CA ILE A 130 -6.61 -8.96 9.94
C ILE A 130 -6.56 -10.44 9.59
N LEU A 131 -6.53 -10.78 8.30
CA LEU A 131 -6.29 -12.16 7.86
C LEU A 131 -4.92 -12.67 8.31
N THR A 132 -3.88 -11.85 8.18
CA THR A 132 -2.52 -12.21 8.61
C THR A 132 -2.47 -12.47 10.12
N GLN A 133 -3.15 -11.62 10.90
CA GLN A 133 -3.26 -11.79 12.35
C GLN A 133 -4.02 -13.07 12.70
N ALA A 134 -5.19 -13.29 12.09
CA ALA A 134 -6.00 -14.49 12.32
C ALA A 134 -5.25 -15.79 11.96
N ILE A 135 -4.41 -15.78 10.92
CA ILE A 135 -3.56 -16.92 10.57
C ILE A 135 -2.44 -17.13 11.58
N SER A 136 -1.87 -16.05 12.13
CA SER A 136 -0.79 -16.12 13.11
C SER A 136 -1.27 -16.62 14.47
N ASP A 137 -2.49 -16.25 14.85
CA ASP A 137 -3.10 -16.64 16.14
C ASP A 137 -3.68 -18.06 16.11
N CYS A 138 -3.84 -18.65 14.93
CA CYS A 138 -4.43 -19.96 14.73
C CYS A 138 -3.39 -20.98 14.25
N THR A 139 -3.17 -22.05 15.02
CA THR A 139 -2.22 -23.13 14.64
C THR A 139 -2.57 -23.81 13.31
N THR A 140 -3.86 -23.83 12.93
CA THR A 140 -4.33 -24.38 11.66
C THR A 140 -4.61 -23.30 10.60
N GLY A 141 -4.34 -22.02 10.89
CA GLY A 141 -4.67 -20.87 10.04
C GLY A 141 -4.06 -20.97 8.64
N GLN A 142 -2.80 -21.40 8.55
CA GLN A 142 -2.09 -21.61 7.28
C GLN A 142 -2.76 -22.69 6.41
N THR A 143 -3.24 -23.77 7.04
CA THR A 143 -3.93 -24.87 6.37
C THR A 143 -5.33 -24.44 5.93
N LEU A 144 -6.07 -23.74 6.80
CA LEU A 144 -7.38 -23.21 6.46
C LEU A 144 -7.30 -22.23 5.29
N PHE A 145 -6.29 -21.35 5.27
CA PHE A 145 -6.08 -20.43 4.15
C PHE A 145 -5.90 -21.19 2.83
N ARG A 146 -5.06 -22.23 2.82
CA ARG A 146 -4.81 -23.06 1.64
C ARG A 146 -6.07 -23.78 1.16
N LEU A 147 -6.78 -24.45 2.08
CA LEU A 147 -7.97 -25.24 1.73
C LEU A 147 -9.15 -24.38 1.23
N ASN A 148 -9.20 -23.11 1.62
CA ASN A 148 -10.24 -22.16 1.19
C ASN A 148 -9.80 -21.31 -0.01
N ASN A 149 -8.93 -21.85 -0.88
CA ASN A 149 -8.47 -21.19 -2.10
C ASN A 149 -7.80 -19.81 -1.88
N GLY A 150 -7.24 -19.56 -0.70
CA GLY A 150 -6.71 -18.24 -0.33
C GLY A 150 -5.68 -17.70 -1.33
N PHE A 151 -4.76 -18.54 -1.83
CA PHE A 151 -3.79 -18.13 -2.85
C PHE A 151 -4.47 -17.64 -4.14
N SER A 152 -5.51 -18.34 -4.60
CA SER A 152 -6.24 -17.98 -5.82
C SER A 152 -7.04 -16.70 -5.63
N ILE A 153 -7.73 -16.55 -4.49
CA ILE A 153 -8.54 -15.37 -4.17
C ILE A 153 -7.66 -14.11 -4.18
N ILE A 154 -6.50 -14.17 -3.52
CA ILE A 154 -5.59 -13.02 -3.43
C ILE A 154 -4.93 -12.73 -4.78
N SER A 155 -4.46 -13.75 -5.50
CA SER A 155 -3.72 -13.54 -6.76
C SER A 155 -4.60 -13.25 -7.99
N SER A 156 -5.87 -13.65 -7.97
CA SER A 156 -6.83 -13.39 -9.04
C SER A 156 -7.44 -11.98 -8.96
N ASN A 157 -7.30 -11.31 -7.81
CA ASN A 157 -7.82 -9.96 -7.64
C ASN A 157 -7.05 -8.94 -8.49
N ASP A 158 -7.77 -8.15 -9.30
CA ASP A 158 -7.14 -7.21 -10.23
C ASP A 158 -6.41 -6.06 -9.54
N THR A 159 -6.90 -5.55 -8.40
CA THR A 159 -6.25 -4.50 -7.61
C THR A 159 -4.96 -5.01 -6.98
N VAL A 160 -4.98 -6.23 -6.43
CA VAL A 160 -3.77 -6.89 -5.89
C VAL A 160 -2.76 -7.17 -7.02
N ARG A 161 -3.23 -7.69 -8.16
CA ARG A 161 -2.36 -8.01 -9.29
C ARG A 161 -1.74 -6.76 -9.92
N SER A 162 -2.49 -5.67 -10.06
CA SER A 162 -1.98 -4.42 -10.63
C SER A 162 -0.92 -3.79 -9.74
N SER A 163 -1.11 -3.85 -8.41
CA SER A 163 -0.11 -3.37 -7.44
C SER A 163 1.19 -4.19 -7.50
N LEU A 164 1.10 -5.52 -7.44
CA LEU A 164 2.28 -6.42 -7.47
C LEU A 164 3.08 -6.33 -8.77
N LEU A 165 2.38 -6.16 -9.91
CA LEU A 165 3.02 -6.00 -11.22
C LEU A 165 3.47 -4.55 -11.50
N GLN A 166 3.37 -3.65 -10.52
CA GLN A 166 3.76 -2.24 -10.62
C GLN A 166 3.11 -1.51 -11.80
N LYS A 167 1.87 -1.87 -12.16
CA LYS A 167 1.10 -1.14 -13.19
C LYS A 167 0.75 0.27 -12.73
N THR A 168 0.64 0.45 -11.42
CA THR A 168 0.37 1.72 -10.74
C THR A 168 1.53 2.01 -9.77
N LYS A 169 1.99 3.26 -9.71
CA LYS A 169 3.10 3.70 -8.86
C LYS A 169 2.65 4.60 -7.70
N ASP A 170 1.37 4.61 -7.38
CA ASP A 170 0.84 5.40 -6.26
C ASP A 170 1.23 4.79 -4.90
N PRO A 171 1.35 5.61 -3.84
CA PRO A 171 1.71 5.14 -2.49
C PRO A 171 0.79 4.04 -1.94
N ASN A 172 -0.51 4.10 -2.25
CA ASN A 172 -1.51 3.17 -1.72
C ASN A 172 -1.33 1.77 -2.32
N SER A 173 -1.02 1.69 -3.61
CA SER A 173 -0.65 0.44 -4.28
C SER A 173 0.63 -0.17 -3.69
N GLN A 174 1.60 0.65 -3.26
CA GLN A 174 2.81 0.16 -2.60
C GLN A 174 2.51 -0.41 -1.21
N GLU A 175 1.65 0.24 -0.44
CA GLU A 175 1.20 -0.27 0.86
C GLU A 175 0.45 -1.60 0.72
N LEU A 176 -0.40 -1.74 -0.30
CA LEU A 176 -1.03 -3.01 -0.62
C LEU A 176 -0.02 -4.11 -0.95
N CYS A 177 1.03 -3.80 -1.71
CA CYS A 177 2.10 -4.76 -1.99
C CYS A 177 2.76 -5.26 -0.70
N VAL A 178 3.05 -4.35 0.24
CA VAL A 178 3.64 -4.71 1.55
C VAL A 178 2.71 -5.66 2.30
N SER A 179 1.41 -5.36 2.38
CA SER A 179 0.41 -6.21 3.06
C SER A 179 0.31 -7.60 2.45
N VAL A 180 0.33 -7.71 1.11
CA VAL A 180 0.29 -9.01 0.41
C VAL A 180 1.57 -9.82 0.65
N LEU A 181 2.75 -9.19 0.56
CA LEU A 181 4.03 -9.85 0.80
C LEU A 181 4.14 -10.32 2.26
N LYS A 182 3.67 -9.52 3.22
CA LYS A 182 3.62 -9.87 4.64
C LYS A 182 2.72 -11.08 4.87
N LEU A 183 1.52 -11.12 4.28
CA LEU A 183 0.64 -12.27 4.34
C LEU A 183 1.33 -13.52 3.78
N TRP A 184 1.92 -13.43 2.57
CA TRP A 184 2.63 -14.53 1.93
C TRP A 184 3.79 -15.06 2.76
N ARG A 185 4.53 -14.17 3.44
CA ARG A 185 5.58 -14.58 4.38
C ARG A 185 5.01 -15.39 5.54
N VAL A 186 3.92 -14.92 6.16
CA VAL A 186 3.29 -15.61 7.30
C VAL A 186 2.74 -16.98 6.89
N ILE A 187 2.05 -17.09 5.75
CA ILE A 187 1.48 -18.37 5.31
C ILE A 187 2.52 -19.41 4.89
N CYS A 188 3.68 -18.97 4.38
CA CYS A 188 4.77 -19.87 3.95
C CYS A 188 5.74 -20.23 5.08
N CYS A 189 5.74 -19.50 6.20
CA CYS A 189 6.66 -19.71 7.29
C CYS A 189 6.47 -21.09 7.92
N GLY A 190 7.49 -21.95 7.82
CA GLY A 190 7.44 -23.32 8.33
C GLY A 190 6.48 -24.26 7.60
N ASN A 191 5.99 -23.88 6.41
CA ASN A 191 4.97 -24.65 5.68
C ASN A 191 5.38 -24.88 4.21
N ASP A 192 5.92 -26.07 3.93
CA ASP A 192 6.47 -26.44 2.62
C ASP A 192 5.39 -26.55 1.52
N GLU A 193 4.19 -27.02 1.87
CA GLU A 193 3.06 -27.10 0.92
C GLU A 193 2.61 -25.70 0.47
N ASN A 194 2.54 -24.76 1.40
CA ASN A 194 2.21 -23.38 1.08
C ASN A 194 3.31 -22.70 0.25
N GLN A 195 4.58 -23.00 0.52
CA GLN A 195 5.70 -22.53 -0.31
C GLN A 195 5.59 -23.06 -1.75
N LYS A 196 5.27 -24.34 -1.92
CA LYS A 196 5.07 -24.95 -3.24
C LYS A 196 3.92 -24.29 -4.01
N ILE A 197 2.78 -24.05 -3.36
CA ILE A 197 1.62 -23.41 -4.01
C ILE A 197 1.90 -21.96 -4.34
N LEU A 198 2.58 -21.20 -3.48
CA LEU A 198 2.94 -19.82 -3.82
C LEU A 198 3.84 -19.76 -5.05
N MET A 199 4.76 -20.72 -5.21
CA MET A 199 5.63 -20.81 -6.38
C MET A 199 4.89 -21.17 -7.67
N THR A 200 3.71 -21.80 -7.61
CA THR A 200 2.90 -22.00 -8.83
C THR A 200 2.18 -20.72 -9.27
N CYS A 201 1.98 -19.76 -8.37
CA CYS A 201 1.32 -18.49 -8.66
C CYS A 201 2.12 -17.65 -9.69
N PRO A 202 1.58 -17.39 -10.90
CA PRO A 202 2.31 -16.65 -11.94
C PRO A 202 2.65 -15.21 -11.54
N VAL A 203 1.71 -14.53 -10.88
CA VAL A 203 1.88 -13.13 -10.45
C VAL A 203 3.04 -13.02 -9.46
N PHE A 204 3.15 -13.97 -8.52
CA PHE A 204 4.25 -14.02 -7.57
C PHE A 204 5.60 -14.19 -8.27
N ARG A 205 5.74 -15.22 -9.11
CA ARG A 205 7.01 -15.51 -9.81
C ARG A 205 7.52 -14.33 -10.65
N GLN A 206 6.60 -13.65 -11.34
CA GLN A 206 6.92 -12.49 -12.17
C GLN A 206 7.27 -11.26 -11.33
N SER A 207 6.53 -11.01 -10.25
CA SER A 207 6.71 -9.80 -9.44
C SER A 207 7.91 -9.88 -8.51
N ILE A 208 8.14 -10.99 -7.81
CA ILE A 208 9.12 -11.07 -6.71
C ILE A 208 10.55 -10.72 -7.15
N VAL A 209 10.96 -11.12 -8.36
CA VAL A 209 12.29 -10.83 -8.88
C VAL A 209 12.49 -9.34 -9.17
N HIS A 210 11.42 -8.60 -9.51
CA HIS A 210 11.44 -7.17 -9.80
C HIS A 210 11.16 -6.30 -8.57
N LEU A 211 10.31 -6.75 -7.64
CA LEU A 211 9.97 -6.01 -6.43
C LEU A 211 11.20 -5.75 -5.54
N VAL A 212 12.20 -6.64 -5.60
CA VAL A 212 13.48 -6.48 -4.91
C VAL A 212 14.22 -5.19 -5.31
N THR A 213 14.01 -4.61 -6.49
CA THR A 213 14.71 -3.37 -6.89
C THR A 213 13.89 -2.09 -6.70
N MET A 214 12.69 -2.17 -6.11
CA MET A 214 11.83 -0.99 -5.91
C MET A 214 12.45 0.09 -5.04
N GLU A 215 12.10 1.35 -5.27
CA GLU A 215 12.55 2.47 -4.43
C GLU A 215 11.95 2.42 -3.02
N ASN A 216 10.74 1.86 -2.87
CA ASN A 216 10.08 1.74 -1.58
C ASN A 216 10.80 0.72 -0.68
N VAL A 217 11.34 1.21 0.43
CA VAL A 217 12.13 0.43 1.40
C VAL A 217 11.29 -0.67 2.05
N ALA A 218 10.01 -0.44 2.35
CA ALA A 218 9.15 -1.41 3.01
C ALA A 218 8.89 -2.63 2.09
N VAL A 219 8.61 -2.38 0.81
CA VAL A 219 8.44 -3.44 -0.19
C VAL A 219 9.72 -4.27 -0.32
N GLN A 220 10.87 -3.60 -0.45
CA GLN A 220 12.17 -4.28 -0.51
C GLN A 220 12.41 -5.19 0.70
N GLN A 221 12.13 -4.70 1.91
CA GLN A 221 12.33 -5.45 3.15
C GLN A 221 11.47 -6.72 3.18
N GLU A 222 10.19 -6.62 2.81
CA GLU A 222 9.29 -7.79 2.80
C GLU A 222 9.67 -8.79 1.69
N CYS A 223 10.07 -8.33 0.51
CA CYS A 223 10.60 -9.22 -0.54
C CYS A 223 11.85 -9.98 -0.09
N LEU A 224 12.82 -9.29 0.52
CA LEU A 224 14.04 -9.90 1.03
C LEU A 224 13.73 -10.88 2.17
N ALA A 225 12.79 -10.56 3.05
CA ALA A 225 12.36 -11.47 4.12
C ALA A 225 11.74 -12.75 3.57
N LEU A 226 10.90 -12.64 2.53
CA LEU A 226 10.30 -13.80 1.87
C LEU A 226 11.35 -14.65 1.15
N LEU A 227 12.27 -14.04 0.38
CA LEU A 227 13.37 -14.77 -0.26
C LEU A 227 14.30 -15.43 0.76
N CYS A 228 14.55 -14.77 1.90
CA CYS A 228 15.31 -15.34 3.00
C CYS A 228 14.64 -16.59 3.56
N LEU A 229 13.32 -16.58 3.72
CA LEU A 229 12.53 -17.75 4.14
C LEU A 229 12.76 -18.95 3.20
N TYR A 230 12.68 -18.76 1.88
CA TYR A 230 12.96 -19.81 0.90
C TYR A 230 14.44 -20.26 0.94
N SER A 231 15.38 -19.35 1.15
CA SER A 231 16.82 -19.67 1.13
C SER A 231 17.27 -20.58 2.28
N LYS A 232 16.58 -20.52 3.44
CA LYS A 232 17.00 -21.23 4.66
C LYS A 232 16.87 -22.76 4.55
N MET A 233 15.87 -23.25 3.83
CA MET A 233 15.54 -24.67 3.76
C MET A 233 15.92 -25.26 2.40
N PRO A 234 16.50 -26.49 2.31
CA PRO A 234 16.85 -27.11 1.03
C PRO A 234 15.69 -27.23 0.04
N HIS A 235 14.51 -27.61 0.53
CA HIS A 235 13.28 -27.66 -0.27
C HIS A 235 12.90 -26.29 -0.85
N GLY A 236 12.90 -25.25 -0.02
CA GLY A 236 12.62 -23.88 -0.44
C GLY A 236 13.63 -23.35 -1.46
N ARG A 237 14.91 -23.72 -1.33
CA ARG A 237 15.95 -23.37 -2.30
C ARG A 237 15.70 -23.98 -3.67
N ARG A 238 15.44 -25.29 -3.72
CA ARG A 238 15.09 -25.99 -4.97
C ARG A 238 13.86 -25.38 -5.62
N LEU A 239 12.80 -25.14 -4.85
CA LEU A 239 11.60 -24.47 -5.35
C LEU A 239 11.90 -23.10 -5.97
N ALA A 240 12.71 -22.27 -5.29
CA ALA A 240 13.07 -20.95 -5.80
C ALA A 240 13.93 -21.04 -7.07
N ILE A 241 14.89 -21.97 -7.12
CA ILE A 241 15.78 -22.16 -8.28
C ILE A 241 14.99 -22.67 -9.49
N ASP A 242 14.09 -23.62 -9.30
CA ASP A 242 13.31 -24.25 -10.37
C ASP A 242 12.22 -23.33 -10.94
N ASN A 243 11.68 -22.42 -10.13
CA ASN A 243 10.49 -21.64 -10.48
C ASN A 243 10.74 -20.15 -10.72
N LEU A 244 11.86 -19.59 -10.23
CA LEU A 244 12.19 -18.18 -10.43
C LEU A 244 13.27 -18.00 -11.51
N ASN A 245 13.29 -16.82 -12.14
CA ASN A 245 14.41 -16.45 -12.99
C ASN A 245 15.62 -16.08 -12.12
N VAL A 246 16.43 -17.09 -11.78
CA VAL A 246 17.60 -16.96 -10.90
C VAL A 246 18.61 -15.95 -11.45
N GLN A 247 18.78 -15.86 -12.77
CA GLN A 247 19.71 -14.90 -13.38
C GLN A 247 19.29 -13.45 -13.09
N ILE A 248 18.01 -13.12 -13.30
CA ILE A 248 17.47 -11.79 -12.97
C ILE A 248 17.51 -11.56 -11.47
N LEU A 249 17.14 -12.56 -10.68
CA LEU A 249 17.12 -12.46 -9.21
C LEU A 249 18.51 -12.15 -8.65
N VAL A 250 19.55 -12.89 -9.05
CA VAL A 250 20.93 -12.66 -8.61
C VAL A 250 21.40 -11.29 -9.07
N ARG A 251 21.18 -10.92 -10.34
CA ARG A 251 21.53 -9.58 -10.86
C ARG A 251 20.91 -8.47 -10.00
N ASN A 252 19.63 -8.61 -9.67
CA ASN A 252 18.88 -7.63 -8.90
C ASN A 252 19.34 -7.58 -7.44
N LEU A 253 19.65 -8.73 -6.83
CA LEU A 253 20.24 -8.81 -5.48
C LEU A 253 21.63 -8.17 -5.42
N MET A 254 22.45 -8.30 -6.46
CA MET A 254 23.80 -7.71 -6.51
C MET A 254 23.79 -6.16 -6.50
N THR A 255 22.66 -5.52 -6.83
CA THR A 255 22.51 -4.05 -6.70
C THR A 255 22.59 -3.55 -5.25
N TYR A 256 22.45 -4.43 -4.27
CA TYR A 256 22.50 -4.10 -2.85
C TYR A 256 23.92 -3.93 -2.29
N THR A 257 24.95 -4.13 -3.12
CA THR A 257 26.37 -3.90 -2.79
C THR A 257 26.69 -2.46 -2.37
N SER A 258 25.80 -1.49 -2.64
CA SER A 258 25.91 -0.10 -2.19
C SER A 258 25.02 0.26 -0.98
N LYS A 259 24.11 -0.62 -0.54
CA LYS A 259 23.11 -0.33 0.50
C LYS A 259 23.60 -0.57 1.95
N SER A 260 22.70 -0.39 2.93
CA SER A 260 22.98 -0.52 4.36
C SER A 260 23.61 -1.88 4.74
N LYS A 261 24.43 -1.90 5.80
CA LYS A 261 25.13 -3.11 6.28
C LYS A 261 24.18 -4.28 6.57
N LYS A 262 23.00 -4.00 7.13
CA LYS A 262 21.98 -5.02 7.43
C LYS A 262 21.44 -5.68 6.15
N GLN A 263 21.07 -4.89 5.14
CA GLN A 263 20.56 -5.41 3.86
C GLN A 263 21.64 -6.21 3.12
N LYS A 264 22.89 -5.73 3.14
CA LYS A 264 24.04 -6.45 2.57
C LYS A 264 24.20 -7.85 3.18
N ASN A 265 24.15 -7.95 4.51
CA ASN A 265 24.26 -9.25 5.19
C ASN A 265 23.09 -10.18 4.82
N THR A 266 21.86 -9.68 4.80
CA THR A 266 20.70 -10.50 4.42
C THR A 266 20.82 -11.01 2.99
N VAL A 267 21.23 -10.15 2.04
CA VAL A 267 21.42 -10.54 0.64
C VAL A 267 22.57 -11.52 0.48
N GLY A 268 23.70 -11.29 1.17
CA GLY A 268 24.85 -12.20 1.17
C GLY A 268 24.43 -13.61 1.60
N ASN A 269 23.72 -13.73 2.73
CA ASN A 269 23.21 -15.02 3.21
C ASN A 269 22.28 -15.70 2.21
N ILE A 270 21.40 -14.95 1.53
CA ILE A 270 20.49 -15.50 0.51
C ILE A 270 21.29 -16.09 -0.66
N LEU A 271 22.28 -15.34 -1.16
CA LEU A 271 23.11 -15.76 -2.29
C LEU A 271 23.98 -16.97 -1.94
N GLU A 272 24.59 -16.97 -0.75
CA GLU A 272 25.38 -18.11 -0.25
C GLU A 272 24.53 -19.37 -0.13
N ASN A 273 23.32 -19.24 0.43
CA ASN A 273 22.37 -20.35 0.57
C ASN A 273 21.99 -20.93 -0.81
N PHE A 274 21.62 -20.09 -1.78
CA PHE A 274 21.30 -20.58 -3.13
C PHE A 274 22.50 -21.19 -3.85
N ALA A 275 23.70 -20.63 -3.66
CA ALA A 275 24.92 -21.18 -4.24
C ALA A 275 25.27 -22.57 -3.66
N ALA A 276 24.94 -22.84 -2.40
CA ALA A 276 25.17 -24.13 -1.77
C ALA A 276 24.33 -25.27 -2.38
N GLU A 277 23.11 -25.00 -2.84
CA GLU A 277 22.24 -26.03 -3.44
C GLU A 277 22.68 -26.43 -4.86
N ASN A 278 23.32 -25.52 -5.62
CA ASN A 278 23.86 -25.84 -6.96
C ASN A 278 25.10 -26.76 -6.91
N ARG A 279 25.64 -27.05 -5.72
CA ARG A 279 26.83 -27.89 -5.51
C ARG A 279 26.49 -29.34 -5.14
N THR A 280 25.21 -29.67 -5.00
CA THR A 280 24.69 -31.00 -4.62
C THR A 280 23.91 -31.61 -5.76
#